data_AF-A0A0K9YP24-F1
#
_entry.id   AF-A0A0K9YP24-F1
#
_cell.length_a   1.000
_cell.length_b   1.000
_cell.length_c   1.000
_cell.angle_alpha   90.00
_cell.angle_beta   90.00
_cell.angle_gamma   90.00
#
_symmetry.space_group_name_H-M   'P 1'
#
loop_
_entity.id
_entity.type
_entity.pdbx_description
1 polymer ?
#
loop_
_entity_poly.entity_id
_entity_poly.type
_entity_poly.pdbx_seq_one_letter_code
_entity_poly.pdbx_strand_id
1 'polypeptide(L)'
;MNMKSQVLSSQTIELKRDQVSILGPKLELHDCNVISEADRRGMAFPGVRMHGGVFDQKKALRDFHFQGVHFLRVRFMGKYIGCDFGDWEDIDRSSVSECDFSSAQMHDCRFLNCDMKGILLPKWPCFCLFHPAEARDYVLSQQWPKKIRLTLDIYTDSDRECVAALGDAGVLAKESGLPLSEIRALLQRIPGLTIVE
;
A
#
# COMPACT_ATOMS: atom_id res chain seq x y z
N MET A 1 -16.44 -7.69 -15.42
CA MET A 1 -17.18 -8.38 -14.34
C MET A 1 -17.87 -7.37 -13.42
N ASN A 2 -19.06 -7.66 -12.90
CA ASN A 2 -19.74 -6.75 -11.96
C ASN A 2 -20.41 -7.57 -10.84
N MET A 3 -20.04 -7.30 -9.60
CA MET A 3 -20.47 -8.06 -8.42
C MET A 3 -20.88 -7.07 -7.34
N LYS A 4 -22.12 -7.16 -6.84
CA LYS A 4 -22.68 -6.22 -5.85
C LYS A 4 -23.72 -6.91 -4.98
N SER A 5 -23.93 -6.38 -3.77
CA SER A 5 -25.00 -6.79 -2.85
C SER A 5 -25.09 -8.29 -2.61
N GLN A 6 -23.94 -8.96 -2.45
CA GLN A 6 -23.87 -10.40 -2.22
C GLN A 6 -22.76 -10.72 -1.23
N VAL A 7 -22.89 -11.88 -0.60
CA VAL A 7 -21.90 -12.45 0.32
C VAL A 7 -21.31 -13.69 -0.34
N LEU A 8 -20.00 -13.71 -0.53
CA LEU A 8 -19.28 -14.85 -1.10
C LEU A 8 -18.27 -15.37 -0.10
N SER A 9 -18.10 -16.69 -0.06
CA SER A 9 -17.18 -17.35 0.86
C SER A 9 -16.31 -18.36 0.13
N SER A 10 -14.99 -18.33 0.39
CA SER A 10 -14.03 -19.31 -0.10
C SER A 10 -14.00 -19.49 -1.63
N GLN A 11 -14.29 -18.42 -2.38
CA GLN A 11 -14.29 -18.44 -3.84
C GLN A 11 -13.05 -17.77 -4.43
N THR A 12 -12.73 -18.15 -5.67
CA THR A 12 -11.76 -17.43 -6.50
C THR A 12 -12.48 -16.46 -7.42
N ILE A 13 -12.03 -15.20 -7.42
CA ILE A 13 -12.58 -14.10 -8.21
C ILE A 13 -11.45 -13.58 -9.11
N GLU A 14 -11.66 -13.58 -10.42
CA GLU A 14 -10.64 -13.17 -11.39
C GLU A 14 -10.95 -11.80 -12.00
N LEU A 15 -10.06 -10.82 -11.79
CA LEU A 15 -10.13 -9.50 -12.42
C LEU A 15 -9.20 -9.47 -13.63
N LYS A 16 -9.76 -9.77 -14.81
CA LYS A 16 -8.98 -9.83 -16.06
C LYS A 16 -8.66 -8.44 -16.59
N ARG A 17 -7.53 -8.33 -17.30
CA ARG A 17 -7.00 -7.06 -17.83
C ARG A 17 -7.87 -6.41 -18.91
N ASP A 18 -8.58 -7.22 -19.69
CA ASP A 18 -9.35 -6.83 -20.87
C ASP A 18 -10.80 -6.44 -20.56
N GLN A 19 -11.16 -6.36 -19.28
CA GLN A 19 -12.50 -6.00 -18.84
C GLN A 19 -12.47 -5.03 -17.66
N VAL A 20 -13.51 -4.21 -17.56
CA VAL A 20 -13.77 -3.44 -16.35
C VAL A 20 -14.41 -4.35 -15.30
N SER A 21 -13.82 -4.36 -14.11
CA SER A 21 -14.27 -5.14 -12.95
C SER A 21 -14.76 -4.20 -11.85
N ILE A 22 -16.04 -4.31 -11.51
CA ILE A 22 -16.66 -3.51 -10.45
C ILE A 22 -17.02 -4.45 -9.30
N LEU A 23 -16.43 -4.21 -8.12
CA LEU A 23 -16.67 -4.97 -6.90
C LEU A 23 -17.33 -4.07 -5.86
N GLY A 24 -18.62 -4.29 -5.62
CA GLY A 24 -19.48 -3.48 -4.76
C GLY A 24 -20.56 -2.72 -5.55
N PRO A 25 -21.45 -1.98 -4.87
CA PRO A 25 -21.53 -1.79 -3.42
C PRO A 25 -22.06 -2.99 -2.66
N LYS A 26 -21.81 -3.02 -1.34
CA LYS A 26 -22.29 -4.04 -0.40
C LYS A 26 -21.90 -5.47 -0.79
N LEU A 27 -20.73 -5.62 -1.42
CA LEU A 27 -20.14 -6.92 -1.69
C LEU A 27 -19.29 -7.32 -0.49
N GLU A 28 -19.54 -8.51 0.03
CA GLU A 28 -18.73 -9.10 1.09
C GLU A 28 -18.03 -10.36 0.59
N LEU A 29 -16.71 -10.40 0.81
CA LEU A 29 -15.83 -11.49 0.43
C LEU A 29 -15.21 -12.07 1.71
N HIS A 30 -15.57 -13.30 2.05
CA HIS A 30 -15.09 -14.00 3.24
C HIS A 30 -14.14 -15.12 2.82
N ASP A 31 -12.87 -15.00 3.17
CA ASP A 31 -11.82 -15.98 2.82
C ASP A 31 -11.73 -16.26 1.30
N CYS A 32 -12.06 -15.26 0.47
CA CYS A 32 -11.98 -15.36 -0.99
C CYS A 32 -10.58 -15.02 -1.50
N ASN A 33 -10.23 -15.57 -2.66
CA ASN A 33 -9.02 -15.24 -3.39
C ASN A 33 -9.36 -14.35 -4.58
N VAL A 34 -8.91 -13.10 -4.56
CA VAL A 34 -9.02 -12.17 -5.70
C VAL A 34 -7.72 -12.23 -6.49
N ILE A 35 -7.75 -12.79 -7.69
CA ILE A 35 -6.62 -12.82 -8.62
C ILE A 35 -6.82 -11.70 -9.64
N SER A 36 -5.93 -10.71 -9.64
CA SER A 36 -6.10 -9.50 -10.44
C SER A 36 -4.96 -9.31 -11.44
N GLU A 37 -5.33 -9.17 -12.71
CA GLU A 37 -4.49 -8.68 -13.80
C GLU A 37 -4.89 -7.26 -14.26
N ALA A 38 -5.97 -6.72 -13.70
CA ALA A 38 -6.49 -5.41 -14.04
C ALA A 38 -5.52 -4.28 -13.64
N ASP A 39 -5.54 -3.20 -14.42
CA ASP A 39 -4.90 -1.93 -14.08
C ASP A 39 -5.91 -0.98 -13.41
N ARG A 40 -5.48 0.20 -12.99
CA ARG A 40 -6.34 1.19 -12.31
C ARG A 40 -7.58 1.62 -13.11
N ARG A 41 -7.57 1.46 -14.44
CA ARG A 41 -8.72 1.81 -15.31
C ARG A 41 -9.69 0.64 -15.46
N GLY A 42 -9.19 -0.59 -15.24
CA GLY A 42 -9.97 -1.82 -15.31
C GLY A 42 -10.62 -2.23 -13.99
N MET A 43 -10.51 -1.46 -12.91
CA MET A 43 -11.09 -1.81 -11.61
C MET A 43 -11.74 -0.62 -10.90
N ALA A 44 -12.85 -0.89 -10.21
CA ALA A 44 -13.49 0.05 -9.30
C ALA A 44 -14.11 -0.72 -8.12
N PHE A 45 -13.79 -0.32 -6.89
CA PHE A 45 -14.20 -1.03 -5.67
C PHE A 45 -15.08 -0.17 -4.77
N PRO A 46 -16.31 0.18 -5.19
CA PRO A 46 -17.19 1.01 -4.36
C PRO A 46 -17.70 0.21 -3.16
N GLY A 47 -17.13 0.35 -1.97
CA GLY A 47 -17.75 -0.24 -0.77
C GLY A 47 -17.66 -1.76 -0.67
N VAL A 48 -16.59 -2.38 -1.19
CA VAL A 48 -16.34 -3.82 -0.99
C VAL A 48 -15.74 -4.06 0.39
N ARG A 49 -16.16 -5.14 1.05
CA ARG A 49 -15.61 -5.61 2.31
C ARG A 49 -14.99 -6.98 2.11
N MET A 50 -13.73 -7.12 2.44
CA MET A 50 -12.99 -8.36 2.29
C MET A 50 -12.40 -8.74 3.64
N HIS A 51 -12.82 -9.90 4.14
CA HIS A 51 -12.46 -10.47 5.44
C HIS A 51 -11.70 -11.76 5.20
N GLY A 52 -10.41 -11.78 5.51
CA GLY A 52 -9.55 -12.91 5.19
C GLY A 52 -9.25 -13.06 3.70
N GLY A 53 -8.61 -14.16 3.35
CA GLY A 53 -8.28 -14.49 1.96
C GLY A 53 -7.08 -13.73 1.40
N VAL A 54 -6.97 -13.72 0.07
CA VAL A 54 -5.80 -13.21 -0.66
C VAL A 54 -6.22 -12.24 -1.75
N PHE A 55 -5.56 -11.09 -1.83
CA PHE A 55 -5.57 -10.21 -3.00
C PHE A 55 -4.23 -10.37 -3.73
N ASP A 56 -4.23 -11.10 -4.84
CA ASP A 56 -3.04 -11.45 -5.61
C ASP A 56 -3.00 -10.65 -6.92
N GLN A 57 -2.18 -9.60 -6.93
CA GLN A 57 -2.03 -8.71 -8.06
C GLN A 57 -0.90 -9.21 -8.99
N LYS A 58 -1.28 -9.84 -10.10
CA LYS A 58 -0.36 -10.47 -11.07
C LYS A 58 0.43 -9.48 -11.94
N LYS A 59 -0.04 -8.25 -12.09
CA LYS A 59 0.62 -7.16 -12.83
C LYS A 59 0.73 -5.94 -11.93
N ALA A 60 1.84 -5.19 -11.96
CA ALA A 60 2.01 -4.04 -11.08
C ALA A 60 0.81 -3.08 -11.14
N LEU A 61 0.12 -2.91 -10.01
CA LEU A 61 -0.98 -1.95 -9.87
C LEU A 61 -0.36 -0.58 -9.55
N ARG A 62 -0.83 0.43 -10.28
CA ARG A 62 -0.26 1.78 -10.23
C ARG A 62 -1.33 2.81 -9.92
N ASP A 63 -1.04 3.70 -8.98
CA ASP A 63 -1.86 4.88 -8.67
C ASP A 63 -3.35 4.51 -8.44
N PHE A 64 -3.58 3.39 -7.76
CA PHE A 64 -4.93 2.94 -7.43
C PHE A 64 -5.22 3.26 -5.97
N HIS A 65 -6.36 3.90 -5.74
CA HIS A 65 -6.80 4.31 -4.41
C HIS A 65 -7.89 3.34 -3.97
N PHE A 66 -7.63 2.57 -2.91
CA PHE A 66 -8.59 1.65 -2.30
C PHE A 66 -9.61 2.41 -1.43
N GLN A 67 -10.16 3.49 -1.98
CA GLN A 67 -11.11 4.37 -1.30
C GLN A 67 -12.46 3.68 -1.14
N GLY A 68 -13.03 3.74 0.05
CA GLY A 68 -14.30 3.10 0.40
C GLY A 68 -14.17 1.59 0.60
N VAL A 69 -12.95 1.05 0.68
CA VAL A 69 -12.73 -0.40 0.80
C VAL A 69 -12.43 -0.78 2.24
N HIS A 70 -12.97 -1.91 2.67
CA HIS A 70 -12.70 -2.48 3.98
C HIS A 70 -11.94 -3.79 3.85
N PHE A 71 -10.70 -3.81 4.34
CA PHE A 71 -9.84 -4.98 4.41
C PHE A 71 -9.57 -5.36 5.86
N LEU A 72 -9.94 -6.59 6.22
CA LEU A 72 -9.61 -7.18 7.53
C LEU A 72 -8.91 -8.51 7.28
N ARG A 73 -7.70 -8.69 7.81
CA ARG A 73 -6.94 -9.95 7.70
C ARG A 73 -6.70 -10.45 6.27
N VAL A 74 -6.64 -9.53 5.30
CA VAL A 74 -6.37 -9.86 3.90
C VAL A 74 -4.87 -9.95 3.66
N ARG A 75 -4.43 -10.99 2.96
CA ARG A 75 -3.05 -11.07 2.46
C ARG A 75 -2.93 -10.42 1.09
N PHE A 76 -2.04 -9.45 0.96
CA PHE A 76 -1.71 -8.79 -0.30
C PHE A 76 -0.45 -9.38 -0.90
N MET A 77 -0.50 -9.69 -2.20
CA MET A 77 0.61 -10.23 -2.97
C MET A 77 0.75 -9.46 -4.29
N GLY A 78 1.99 -9.40 -4.79
CA GLY A 78 2.28 -8.73 -6.05
C GLY A 78 2.90 -7.34 -5.85
N LYS A 79 2.80 -6.49 -6.87
CA LYS A 79 3.47 -5.19 -6.90
C LYS A 79 2.48 -4.04 -6.91
N TYR A 80 2.69 -3.09 -5.99
CA TYR A 80 1.88 -1.88 -5.81
C TYR A 80 2.80 -0.67 -5.88
N ILE A 81 2.42 0.32 -6.69
CA ILE A 81 3.21 1.54 -6.90
C ILE A 81 2.27 2.73 -6.84
N GLY A 82 2.54 3.73 -6.00
CA GLY A 82 1.66 4.89 -5.90
C GLY A 82 0.26 4.59 -5.35
N CYS A 83 0.05 3.44 -4.70
CA CYS A 83 -1.29 3.01 -4.26
C CYS A 83 -1.61 3.52 -2.86
N ASP A 84 -2.85 3.94 -2.66
CA ASP A 84 -3.36 4.39 -1.37
C ASP A 84 -4.28 3.35 -0.75
N PHE A 85 -4.02 3.01 0.50
CA PHE A 85 -4.84 2.12 1.33
C PHE A 85 -5.52 2.94 2.41
N GLY A 86 -6.85 2.98 2.42
CA GLY A 86 -7.63 3.83 3.33
C GLY A 86 -8.21 5.06 2.61
N ASP A 87 -8.57 6.09 3.39
CA ASP A 87 -9.18 7.33 2.90
C ASP A 87 -8.54 8.56 3.58
N TRP A 88 -8.45 9.66 2.83
CA TRP A 88 -7.98 10.96 3.35
C TRP A 88 -9.04 11.64 4.22
N GLU A 89 -10.31 11.53 3.86
CA GLU A 89 -11.35 12.42 4.41
C GLU A 89 -12.07 11.82 5.62
N ASP A 90 -12.24 10.50 5.67
CA ASP A 90 -13.14 9.84 6.62
C ASP A 90 -12.59 8.48 7.09
N ILE A 91 -12.28 8.38 8.38
CA ILE A 91 -11.77 7.18 9.05
C ILE A 91 -12.78 6.03 9.05
N ASP A 92 -14.08 6.31 8.95
CA ASP A 92 -15.14 5.30 8.97
C ASP A 92 -15.49 4.79 7.57
N ARG A 93 -15.08 5.52 6.52
CA ARG A 93 -15.40 5.20 5.12
C ARG A 93 -14.54 4.07 4.55
N SER A 94 -13.32 3.91 5.04
CA SER A 94 -12.40 2.84 4.64
C SER A 94 -11.70 2.28 5.86
N SER A 95 -11.35 0.99 5.84
CA SER A 95 -10.60 0.41 6.95
C SER A 95 -9.61 -0.62 6.46
N VAL A 96 -8.37 -0.55 6.92
CA VAL A 96 -7.37 -1.60 6.70
C VAL A 96 -6.79 -2.01 8.04
N SER A 97 -6.99 -3.26 8.44
CA SER A 97 -6.53 -3.77 9.72
C SER A 97 -6.13 -5.24 9.67
N GLU A 98 -5.14 -5.61 10.48
CA GLU A 98 -4.62 -6.99 10.61
C GLU A 98 -4.19 -7.63 9.27
N CYS A 99 -3.91 -6.83 8.23
CA CYS A 99 -3.59 -7.33 6.89
C CYS A 99 -2.12 -7.73 6.76
N ASP A 100 -1.86 -8.65 5.82
CA ASP A 100 -0.52 -9.20 5.58
C ASP A 100 0.04 -8.72 4.24
N PHE A 101 0.99 -7.79 4.28
CA PHE A 101 1.74 -7.29 3.11
C PHE A 101 3.14 -7.89 3.01
N SER A 102 3.49 -8.90 3.82
CA SER A 102 4.85 -9.47 3.86
C SER A 102 5.36 -10.00 2.52
N SER A 103 4.43 -10.34 1.62
CA SER A 103 4.68 -10.86 0.26
C SER A 103 4.42 -9.83 -0.85
N ALA A 104 4.15 -8.57 -0.50
CA ALA A 104 3.95 -7.48 -1.44
C ALA A 104 5.26 -6.73 -1.71
N GLN A 105 5.40 -6.18 -2.92
CA GLN A 105 6.41 -5.17 -3.25
C GLN A 105 5.70 -3.83 -3.35
N MET A 106 6.12 -2.87 -2.53
CA MET A 106 5.43 -1.59 -2.40
C MET A 106 6.40 -0.44 -2.57
N HIS A 107 6.03 0.54 -3.38
CA HIS A 107 6.79 1.77 -3.56
C HIS A 107 5.84 2.95 -3.74
N ASP A 108 6.13 4.08 -3.11
CA ASP A 108 5.27 5.27 -3.12
C ASP A 108 3.83 4.96 -2.67
N CYS A 109 3.65 3.95 -1.82
CA CYS A 109 2.33 3.57 -1.33
C CYS A 109 2.07 4.23 0.02
N ARG A 110 0.80 4.53 0.34
CA ARG A 110 0.41 5.18 1.59
C ARG A 110 -0.70 4.40 2.29
N PHE A 111 -0.66 4.44 3.61
CA PHE A 111 -1.77 4.05 4.47
C PHE A 111 -2.37 5.32 5.08
N LEU A 112 -3.67 5.50 4.89
CA LEU A 112 -4.41 6.71 5.20
C LEU A 112 -5.47 6.41 6.25
N ASN A 113 -5.38 7.05 7.41
CA ASN A 113 -6.29 6.85 8.54
C ASN A 113 -6.48 5.36 8.92
N CYS A 114 -5.45 4.53 8.72
CA CYS A 114 -5.49 3.10 9.00
C CYS A 114 -4.99 2.79 10.42
N ASP A 115 -5.52 1.73 11.04
CA ASP A 115 -4.89 1.14 12.22
C ASP A 115 -3.73 0.24 11.78
N MET A 116 -2.51 0.73 11.97
CA MET A 116 -1.31 -0.02 11.61
C MET A 116 -1.04 -1.21 12.56
N LYS A 117 -1.76 -1.32 13.68
CA LYS A 117 -1.63 -2.45 14.61
C LYS A 117 -2.02 -3.76 13.92
N GLY A 118 -1.10 -4.73 13.99
CA GLY A 118 -1.31 -6.06 13.41
C GLY A 118 -1.13 -6.13 11.89
N ILE A 119 -0.82 -5.02 11.21
CA ILE A 119 -0.42 -5.06 9.80
C ILE A 119 1.00 -5.63 9.70
N LEU A 120 1.18 -6.68 8.90
CA LEU A 120 2.51 -7.22 8.58
C LEU A 120 3.09 -6.47 7.39
N LEU A 121 4.18 -5.75 7.61
CA LEU A 121 4.86 -4.96 6.59
C LEU A 121 5.61 -5.85 5.58
N PRO A 122 5.81 -5.37 4.33
CA PRO A 122 6.69 -6.02 3.37
C PRO A 122 8.14 -6.06 3.88
N LYS A 123 8.84 -7.14 3.56
CA LYS A 123 10.26 -7.31 3.90
C LYS A 123 11.15 -6.41 3.04
N TRP A 124 12.38 -6.19 3.52
CA TRP A 124 13.45 -5.56 2.75
C TRP A 124 13.57 -6.18 1.34
N PRO A 125 13.70 -5.38 0.26
CA PRO A 125 14.09 -3.96 0.19
C PRO A 125 12.97 -2.94 0.46
N CYS A 126 11.76 -3.36 0.80
CA CYS A 126 10.75 -2.40 1.22
C CYS A 126 11.06 -1.82 2.61
N PHE A 127 10.67 -0.57 2.82
CA PHE A 127 10.74 0.11 4.11
C PHE A 127 9.44 0.87 4.35
N CYS A 128 9.14 1.13 5.62
CA CYS A 128 7.95 1.85 6.06
C CYS A 128 8.35 3.04 6.92
N LEU A 129 7.89 4.23 6.57
CA LEU A 129 8.00 5.43 7.40
C LEU A 129 6.66 5.67 8.09
N PHE A 130 6.62 5.47 9.40
CA PHE A 130 5.43 5.80 10.21
C PHE A 130 5.36 7.30 10.47
N HIS A 131 4.13 7.82 10.47
CA HIS A 131 3.83 9.25 10.65
C HIS A 131 4.78 10.17 9.86
N PRO A 132 4.82 10.08 8.52
CA PRO A 132 5.82 10.78 7.70
C PRO A 132 5.92 12.28 7.96
N ALA A 133 4.80 12.94 8.27
CA ALA A 133 4.76 14.36 8.62
C ALA A 133 5.68 14.70 9.81
N GLU A 134 5.81 13.81 10.80
CA GLU A 134 6.64 14.01 11.99
C GLU A 134 8.14 13.89 11.68
N ALA A 135 8.49 13.14 10.63
CA ALA A 135 9.87 12.99 10.19
C ALA A 135 10.35 14.16 9.30
N ARG A 136 9.46 15.09 8.92
CA ARG A 136 9.75 16.18 7.96
C ARG A 136 10.92 17.07 8.40
N ASP A 137 10.87 17.58 9.63
CA ASP A 137 11.92 18.48 10.14
C ASP A 137 13.28 17.77 10.19
N TYR A 138 13.30 16.50 10.58
CA TYR A 138 14.50 15.69 10.53
C TYR A 138 15.02 15.59 9.10
N VAL A 139 14.18 15.16 8.15
CA VAL A 139 14.57 15.00 6.74
C VAL A 139 15.10 16.32 6.15
N LEU A 140 14.46 17.46 6.41
CA LEU A 140 14.90 18.76 5.88
C LEU A 140 16.23 19.25 6.48
N SER A 141 16.54 18.85 7.72
CA SER A 141 17.78 19.24 8.41
C SER A 141 19.04 18.51 7.93
N GLN A 142 18.90 17.36 7.27
CA GLN A 142 20.02 16.52 6.87
C GLN A 142 20.49 16.80 5.42
N GLN A 143 21.75 16.47 5.14
CA GLN A 143 22.28 16.47 3.77
C GLN A 143 22.13 15.09 3.14
N TRP A 144 21.12 14.95 2.27
CA TRP A 144 20.88 13.73 1.52
C TRP A 144 21.43 13.80 0.09
N PRO A 145 21.76 12.65 -0.52
CA PRO A 145 21.90 12.56 -1.97
C PRO A 145 20.65 13.09 -2.68
N LYS A 146 20.83 13.88 -3.74
CA LYS A 146 19.75 14.68 -4.37
C LYS A 146 18.47 13.90 -4.67
N LYS A 147 18.60 12.69 -5.22
CA LYS A 147 17.45 11.83 -5.58
C LYS A 147 16.71 11.31 -4.35
N ILE A 148 17.45 10.86 -3.35
CA ILE A 148 16.89 10.40 -2.07
C ILE A 148 16.19 11.56 -1.35
N ARG A 149 16.80 12.76 -1.36
CA ARG A 149 16.19 13.97 -0.80
C ARG A 149 14.81 14.21 -1.38
N LEU A 150 14.68 14.15 -2.71
CA LEU A 150 13.41 14.41 -3.40
C LEU A 150 12.34 13.40 -2.98
N THR A 151 12.67 12.12 -2.93
CA THR A 151 11.70 11.09 -2.52
C THR A 151 11.29 11.25 -1.05
N LEU A 152 12.25 11.50 -0.15
CA LEU A 152 11.94 11.71 1.27
C LEU A 152 11.14 13.00 1.51
N ASP A 153 11.42 14.06 0.74
CA ASP A 153 10.62 15.29 0.79
C ASP A 153 9.18 15.00 0.40
N ILE A 154 8.93 14.26 -0.69
CA ILE A 154 7.58 13.84 -1.11
C ILE A 154 6.91 12.98 -0.03
N TYR A 155 7.61 12.03 0.59
CA TYR A 155 7.01 11.18 1.63
C TYR A 155 6.64 11.98 2.87
N THR A 156 7.51 12.89 3.29
CA THR A 156 7.31 13.67 4.52
C THR A 156 6.45 14.92 4.34
N ASP A 157 6.26 15.40 3.12
CA ASP A 157 5.26 16.42 2.75
C ASP A 157 3.87 15.78 2.65
N SER A 158 3.44 15.15 3.74
CA SER A 158 2.14 14.50 3.87
C SER A 158 1.35 15.12 5.02
N ASP A 159 0.02 15.11 4.91
CA ASP A 159 -0.85 15.44 6.02
C ASP A 159 -0.89 14.30 7.07
N ARG A 160 -1.46 14.57 8.25
CA ARG A 160 -1.45 13.65 9.40
C ARG A 160 -2.26 12.39 9.17
N GLU A 161 -3.19 12.45 8.25
CA GLU A 161 -4.02 11.34 7.77
C GLU A 161 -3.13 10.26 7.13
N CYS A 162 -1.98 10.61 6.57
CA CYS A 162 -0.97 9.65 6.15
C CYS A 162 -0.26 9.07 7.38
N VAL A 163 -0.72 7.92 7.86
CA VAL A 163 -0.16 7.25 9.04
C VAL A 163 1.08 6.43 8.71
N ALA A 164 1.25 6.02 7.45
CA ALA A 164 2.46 5.36 6.98
C ALA A 164 2.69 5.55 5.46
N ALA A 165 3.96 5.72 5.07
CA ALA A 165 4.40 5.71 3.68
C ALA A 165 5.41 4.58 3.45
N LEU A 166 5.28 3.85 2.34
CA LEU A 166 6.14 2.72 2.00
C LEU A 166 6.92 2.99 0.72
N GLY A 167 8.21 2.65 0.77
CA GLY A 167 9.12 2.78 -0.35
C GLY A 167 9.92 1.50 -0.60
N ASP A 168 10.49 1.38 -1.80
CA ASP A 168 11.41 0.31 -2.19
C ASP A 168 12.82 0.88 -2.32
N ALA A 169 13.71 0.49 -1.41
CA ALA A 169 15.10 0.93 -1.41
C ALA A 169 15.88 0.49 -2.66
N GLY A 170 15.45 -0.57 -3.34
CA GLY A 170 16.01 -0.98 -4.62
C GLY A 170 15.73 0.03 -5.74
N VAL A 171 14.57 0.69 -5.70
CA VAL A 171 14.27 1.81 -6.62
C VAL A 171 15.16 3.01 -6.29
N LEU A 172 15.28 3.36 -5.01
CA LEU A 172 16.15 4.45 -4.57
C LEU A 172 17.62 4.21 -4.96
N ALA A 173 18.12 2.99 -4.76
CA ALA A 173 19.48 2.58 -5.14
C ALA A 173 19.69 2.78 -6.64
N LYS A 174 18.75 2.29 -7.47
CA LYS A 174 18.82 2.43 -8.92
C LYS A 174 18.82 3.90 -9.38
N GLU A 175 17.98 4.73 -8.79
CA GLU A 175 17.83 6.14 -9.20
C GLU A 175 18.95 7.05 -8.72
N SER A 176 19.52 6.75 -7.54
CA SER A 176 20.64 7.49 -6.97
C SER A 176 22.01 7.00 -7.44
N GLY A 177 22.09 5.76 -7.93
CA GLY A 177 23.35 5.09 -8.26
C GLY A 177 24.12 4.59 -7.03
N LEU A 178 23.50 4.59 -5.85
CA LEU A 178 24.14 4.15 -4.61
C LEU A 178 23.90 2.65 -4.34
N PRO A 179 24.82 1.95 -3.65
CA PRO A 179 24.60 0.60 -3.19
C PRO A 179 23.40 0.48 -2.25
N LEU A 180 22.69 -0.64 -2.32
CA LEU A 180 21.52 -0.90 -1.46
C LEU A 180 21.86 -0.85 0.05
N SER A 181 23.07 -1.25 0.44
CA SER A 181 23.57 -1.13 1.82
C SER A 181 23.72 0.31 2.29
N GLU A 182 24.13 1.22 1.41
CA GLU A 182 24.24 2.65 1.72
C GLU A 182 22.86 3.29 1.85
N ILE A 183 21.92 2.93 0.97
CA ILE A 183 20.51 3.33 1.11
C ILE A 183 19.97 2.87 2.47
N ARG A 184 20.22 1.62 2.85
CA ARG A 184 19.79 1.09 4.15
C ARG A 184 20.34 1.92 5.31
N ALA A 185 21.64 2.20 5.32
CA ALA A 185 22.29 2.98 6.36
C ALA A 185 21.73 4.41 6.46
N LEU A 186 21.39 5.04 5.33
CA LEU A 186 20.77 6.35 5.28
C LEU A 186 19.34 6.32 5.86
N LEU A 187 18.52 5.37 5.43
CA LEU A 187 17.12 5.26 5.86
C LEU A 187 16.99 4.95 7.35
N GLN A 188 17.85 4.08 7.90
CA GLN A 188 17.82 3.69 9.32
C GLN A 188 17.99 4.85 10.30
N ARG A 189 18.47 6.00 9.84
CA ARG A 189 18.65 7.20 10.66
C ARG A 189 17.36 8.01 10.83
N ILE A 190 16.35 7.77 9.99
CA ILE A 190 15.12 8.56 9.96
C ILE A 190 14.22 8.12 11.12
N PRO A 191 13.81 9.05 12.02
CA PRO A 191 12.83 8.75 13.06
C PRO A 191 11.54 8.17 12.48
N GLY A 192 10.98 7.14 13.12
CA GLY A 192 9.75 6.48 12.67
C GLY A 192 9.93 5.52 11.47
N LEU A 193 11.13 5.42 10.90
CA LEU A 193 11.40 4.46 9.82
C LEU A 193 11.63 3.05 10.36
N THR A 194 10.98 2.09 9.73
CA THR A 194 11.04 0.66 10.03
C THR A 194 11.45 -0.13 8.80
N ILE A 195 12.36 -1.08 9.00
CA ILE A 195 12.78 -2.07 8.00
C ILE A 195 12.57 -3.45 8.61
N VAL A 196 11.82 -4.30 7.90
CA VAL A 196 11.59 -5.70 8.28
C VAL A 196 12.52 -6.59 7.47
N GLU A 197 13.14 -7.58 8.11
CA GLU A 197 14.00 -8.59 7.44
C GLU A 197 13.20 -9.77 6.87
#